data_AF-A0AAF3EKB0-F1
#
_entry.id   AF-A0AAF3EKB0-F1
#
_cell.length_a   1.000
_cell.length_b   1.000
_cell.length_c   1.000
_cell.angle_alpha   90.00
_cell.angle_beta   90.00
_cell.angle_gamma   90.00
#
_symmetry.space_group_name_H-M   'P 1'
#
loop_
_entity.id
_entity.type
_entity.pdbx_description
1 polymer ?
#
loop_
_entity_poly.entity_id
_entity_poly.type
_entity_poly.pdbx_seq_one_letter_code
_entity_poly.pdbx_strand_id
1 'polypeptide(L)'
;MLGKHQSMSVKTRQQQRQFFYILVLQTIAPLVLVCIPFTLLLVVFGAGMSVPQAFVNMEAFCLAVHGTIGSLLIIFFTQPYREPIIRMFWHPFRTKTPAIIQFYKIVSDVGGTLGKFFGASVVTILEVIYIFYQHYNQ
;
A
#
# COMPACT_ATOMS: atom_id res chain seq x y z
N MET A 1 27.11 -25.25 -24.91
CA MET A 1 26.35 -24.07 -24.42
C MET A 1 25.55 -24.50 -23.19
N LEU A 2 26.13 -24.40 -21.99
CA LEU A 2 25.48 -24.83 -20.74
C LEU A 2 24.84 -23.61 -20.08
N GLY A 3 23.52 -23.68 -19.86
CA GLY A 3 22.69 -22.62 -19.33
C GLY A 3 23.18 -22.15 -17.96
N LYS A 4 23.53 -20.86 -17.88
CA LYS A 4 23.83 -20.17 -16.64
C LYS A 4 22.51 -20.02 -15.87
N HIS A 5 22.16 -21.01 -15.05
CA HIS A 5 21.16 -20.82 -14.00
C HIS A 5 21.71 -19.74 -13.06
N GLN A 6 21.20 -18.51 -13.18
CA GLN A 6 21.44 -17.46 -12.20
C GLN A 6 20.74 -17.86 -10.91
N SER A 7 21.37 -18.76 -10.15
CA SER A 7 20.98 -19.06 -8.78
C SER A 7 21.00 -17.75 -8.00
N MET A 8 19.82 -17.30 -7.55
CA MET A 8 19.72 -16.13 -6.69
C MET A 8 20.58 -16.36 -5.44
N SER A 9 21.38 -15.36 -5.08
CA SER A 9 22.20 -15.47 -3.87
C SER A 9 21.30 -15.68 -2.64
N VAL A 10 21.79 -16.45 -1.66
CA VAL A 10 21.08 -16.73 -0.40
C VAL A 10 20.61 -15.42 0.27
N LYS A 11 21.43 -14.36 0.17
CA LYS A 11 21.12 -13.02 0.67
C LYS A 11 19.90 -12.40 -0.02
N THR A 12 19.82 -12.48 -1.35
CA THR A 12 18.69 -11.96 -2.13
C THR A 12 17.40 -12.68 -1.78
N ARG A 13 17.46 -14.01 -1.62
CA ARG A 13 16.30 -14.83 -1.24
C ARG A 13 15.78 -14.48 0.16
N GLN A 14 16.68 -14.23 1.11
CA GLN A 14 16.29 -13.81 2.47
C GLN A 14 15.61 -12.42 2.46
N GLN A 15 16.10 -11.49 1.66
CA GLN A 15 15.50 -10.17 1.49
C GLN A 15 14.10 -10.25 0.86
N GLN A 16 13.93 -11.06 -0.19
CA GLN A 16 12.62 -11.27 -0.80
C GLN A 16 11.62 -11.90 0.16
N ARG A 17 12.06 -12.86 0.99
CA ARG A 17 11.20 -13.48 2.01
C ARG A 17 10.75 -12.47 3.08
N GLN A 18 11.64 -11.59 3.53
CA GLN A 18 11.28 -10.50 4.46
C GLN A 18 10.29 -9.52 3.82
N PHE A 19 10.54 -9.12 2.57
CA PHE A 19 9.64 -8.25 1.82
C PHE A 19 8.25 -8.87 1.64
N PHE A 20 8.19 -10.19 1.36
CA PHE A 20 6.92 -10.90 1.26
C PHE A 20 6.11 -10.85 2.55
N TYR A 21 6.71 -11.08 3.72
CA TYR A 21 6.00 -10.97 5.01
C TYR A 21 5.48 -9.54 5.26
N ILE A 22 6.27 -8.53 4.91
CA ILE A 22 5.86 -7.13 5.03
C ILE A 22 4.69 -6.85 4.08
N LEU A 23 4.74 -7.35 2.86
CA LEU A 23 3.65 -7.24 1.89
C LEU A 23 2.36 -7.87 2.43
N VAL A 24 2.46 -9.04 3.08
CA VAL A 24 1.30 -9.68 3.73
C VAL A 24 0.72 -8.79 4.84
N LEU A 25 1.56 -8.25 5.72
CA LEU A 25 1.13 -7.33 6.78
C LEU A 25 0.50 -6.05 6.21
N GLN A 26 1.07 -5.52 5.13
CA GLN A 26 0.55 -4.36 4.42
C GLN A 26 -0.77 -4.62 3.70
N THR A 27 -1.06 -5.86 3.31
CA THR A 27 -2.36 -6.23 2.74
C THR A 27 -3.41 -6.45 3.83
N ILE A 28 -3.01 -6.94 5.00
CA ILE A 28 -3.92 -7.09 6.15
C ILE A 28 -4.36 -5.72 6.70
N ALA A 29 -3.46 -4.73 6.72
CA ALA A 29 -3.76 -3.39 7.22
C ALA A 29 -4.99 -2.72 6.54
N PRO A 30 -5.10 -2.60 5.21
CA PRO A 30 -6.28 -2.06 4.54
C PRO A 30 -7.50 -2.99 4.64
N LEU A 31 -7.32 -4.31 4.71
CA LEU A 31 -8.46 -5.23 4.95
C LEU A 31 -9.16 -4.93 6.28
N VAL A 32 -8.38 -4.63 7.33
CA VAL A 32 -8.96 -4.33 8.66
C VAL A 32 -9.38 -2.87 8.76
N LEU A 33 -8.52 -1.94 8.37
CA LEU A 33 -8.73 -0.51 8.59
C LEU A 33 -9.65 0.14 7.56
N VAL A 34 -9.82 -0.44 6.37
CA VAL A 34 -10.61 0.18 5.29
C VAL A 34 -11.82 -0.69 4.95
N CYS A 35 -11.64 -1.98 4.68
CA CYS A 35 -12.77 -2.82 4.27
C CYS A 35 -13.84 -2.94 5.36
N ILE A 36 -13.47 -3.14 6.63
CA ILE A 36 -14.45 -3.26 7.72
C ILE A 36 -15.31 -1.99 7.90
N PRO A 37 -14.74 -0.79 8.10
CA PRO A 37 -15.55 0.42 8.27
C PRO A 37 -16.36 0.77 7.01
N PHE A 38 -15.82 0.48 5.81
CA PHE A 38 -16.52 0.69 4.56
C PHE A 38 -17.73 -0.24 4.40
N THR A 39 -17.58 -1.54 4.72
CA THR A 39 -18.71 -2.48 4.69
C THR A 39 -19.80 -2.07 5.68
N LEU A 40 -19.44 -1.60 6.88
CA LEU A 40 -20.41 -1.08 7.83
C LEU A 40 -21.14 0.15 7.28
N LEU A 41 -20.44 1.06 6.58
CA LEU A 41 -21.07 2.21 5.92
C LEU A 41 -22.11 1.77 4.90
N LEU A 42 -21.79 0.79 4.06
CA LEU A 42 -22.70 0.25 3.05
C LEU A 42 -23.95 -0.38 3.67
N VAL A 43 -23.81 -1.11 4.79
CA VAL A 43 -24.95 -1.69 5.51
C VAL A 43 -25.86 -0.60 6.07
N VAL A 44 -25.30 0.44 6.70
CA VAL A 44 -26.06 1.57 7.25
C VAL A 44 -26.82 2.30 6.14
N PHE A 45 -26.14 2.57 5.02
CA PHE A 45 -26.74 3.23 3.87
C PHE A 45 -27.85 2.38 3.23
N GLY A 46 -27.60 1.08 3.02
CA GLY A 46 -28.57 0.13 2.47
C GLY A 46 -29.80 -0.10 3.37
N ALA A 47 -29.65 0.07 4.68
CA ALA A 47 -30.75 0.04 5.63
C ALA A 47 -31.57 1.36 5.68
N GLY A 48 -31.23 2.36 4.86
CA GLY A 48 -31.90 3.66 4.83
C GLY A 48 -31.65 4.51 6.08
N MET A 49 -30.64 4.18 6.88
CA MET A 49 -30.29 4.92 8.09
C MET A 49 -29.41 6.13 7.76
N SER A 50 -29.57 7.21 8.52
CA SER A 50 -28.67 8.36 8.40
C SER A 50 -27.27 8.01 8.93
N VAL A 51 -26.25 8.29 8.13
CA VAL A 51 -24.85 8.08 8.54
C VAL A 51 -24.41 9.25 9.42
N PRO A 52 -23.99 9.01 10.68
CA PRO A 52 -23.50 10.08 11.54
C PRO A 52 -22.20 10.68 11.00
N GLN A 53 -22.03 12.00 11.08
CA GLN A 53 -20.79 12.68 10.66
C GLN A 53 -19.54 12.11 11.34
N ALA A 54 -19.65 11.71 12.61
CA ALA A 54 -18.56 11.07 13.35
C ALA A 54 -18.07 9.77 12.69
N PHE A 55 -18.98 9.03 12.04
CA PHE A 55 -18.66 7.79 11.34
C PHE A 55 -17.87 8.06 10.05
N VAL A 56 -18.29 9.06 9.26
CA VAL A 56 -17.57 9.51 8.06
C VAL A 56 -16.17 10.03 8.41
N ASN A 57 -16.06 10.81 9.50
CA ASN A 57 -14.76 11.31 9.97
C ASN A 57 -13.83 10.18 10.44
N MET A 58 -14.38 9.15 11.10
CA MET A 58 -13.63 7.96 11.51
C MET A 58 -13.13 7.18 10.29
N GLU A 59 -13.97 6.99 9.27
CA GLU A 59 -13.59 6.32 8.03
C GLU A 59 -12.46 7.08 7.31
N ALA A 60 -12.59 8.40 7.16
CA ALA A 60 -11.55 9.25 6.58
C ALA A 60 -10.23 9.16 7.37
N PHE A 61 -10.30 9.08 8.70
CA PHE A 61 -9.13 8.87 9.55
C PHE A 61 -8.50 7.49 9.35
N CYS A 62 -9.29 6.42 9.30
CA CYS A 62 -8.79 5.08 9.01
C CYS A 62 -8.13 5.00 7.62
N LEU A 63 -8.69 5.70 6.62
CA LEU A 63 -8.09 5.90 5.31
C LEU A 63 -6.78 6.70 5.35
N ALA A 64 -6.62 7.69 6.22
CA ALA A 64 -5.33 8.37 6.36
C ALA A 64 -4.27 7.45 7.03
N VAL A 65 -4.68 6.74 8.08
CA VAL A 65 -3.79 5.90 8.89
C VAL A 65 -3.28 4.68 8.12
N HIS A 66 -4.08 4.02 7.28
CA HIS A 66 -3.63 2.81 6.57
C HIS A 66 -2.44 3.08 5.62
N GLY A 67 -2.46 4.20 4.86
CA GLY A 67 -1.37 4.57 3.97
C GLY A 67 -0.07 4.90 4.73
N THR A 68 -0.22 5.44 5.94
CA THR A 68 0.89 5.74 6.84
C THR A 68 1.50 4.45 7.39
N ILE A 69 0.67 3.50 7.86
CA ILE A 69 1.12 2.20 8.39
C ILE A 69 1.88 1.41 7.32
N GLY A 70 1.39 1.38 6.07
CA GLY A 70 2.10 0.70 4.99
C GLY A 70 3.52 1.23 4.81
N SER A 71 3.67 2.55 4.78
CA SER A 71 4.98 3.21 4.64
C SER A 71 5.90 2.90 5.83
N LEU A 72 5.40 3.00 7.05
CA LEU A 72 6.17 2.69 8.26
C LEU A 72 6.62 1.22 8.29
N LEU A 73 5.78 0.28 7.85
CA LEU A 73 6.14 -1.15 7.81
C LEU A 73 7.32 -1.42 6.88
N ILE A 74 7.38 -0.80 5.70
CA ILE A 74 8.53 -0.95 4.79
C ILE A 74 9.81 -0.39 5.42
N ILE A 75 9.73 0.83 5.94
CA ILE A 75 10.87 1.55 6.52
C ILE A 75 11.41 0.78 7.72
N PHE A 76 10.54 0.38 8.64
CA PHE A 76 10.95 -0.30 9.85
C PHE A 76 11.29 -1.76 9.64
N PHE A 77 10.71 -2.51 8.70
CA PHE A 77 10.95 -3.96 8.66
C PHE A 77 11.81 -4.44 7.49
N THR A 78 12.06 -3.61 6.48
CA THR A 78 12.86 -3.99 5.30
C THR A 78 14.31 -3.49 5.43
N GLN A 79 15.24 -4.40 5.70
CA GLN A 79 16.68 -4.11 5.78
C GLN A 79 17.25 -3.25 4.62
N PRO A 80 16.94 -3.51 3.33
CA PRO A 80 17.40 -2.67 2.23
C PRO A 80 16.84 -1.23 2.21
N TYR A 81 15.78 -0.91 2.97
CA TYR A 81 15.21 0.44 3.05
C TYR A 81 15.73 1.25 4.25
N ARG A 82 16.14 0.60 5.35
CA ARG A 82 16.67 1.29 6.54
C ARG A 82 17.96 2.05 6.25
N GLU A 83 18.92 1.41 5.60
CA GLU A 83 20.24 1.98 5.30
C GLU A 83 20.19 3.24 4.43
N PRO A 84 19.46 3.27 3.29
CA PRO A 84 19.29 4.49 2.50
C PRO A 84 18.60 5.61 3.26
N ILE A 85 17.56 5.31 4.05
CA ILE A 85 16.78 6.32 4.78
C ILE A 85 17.61 6.93 5.91
N ILE A 86 18.29 6.09 6.72
CA ILE A 86 19.21 6.57 7.76
C ILE A 86 20.31 7.44 7.14
N ARG A 87 20.88 7.02 6.00
CA ARG A 87 21.86 7.84 5.26
C ARG A 87 21.28 9.15 4.75
N MET A 88 20.02 9.18 4.32
CA MET A 88 19.36 10.40 3.85
C MET A 88 19.19 11.42 4.98
N PHE A 89 18.89 10.97 6.21
CA PHE A 89 18.77 11.83 7.39
C PHE A 89 20.11 12.19 8.05
N TRP A 90 21.12 11.32 8.00
CA TRP A 90 22.43 11.53 8.65
C TRP A 90 23.54 12.04 7.73
N HIS A 91 23.50 11.71 6.44
CA HIS A 91 24.48 12.14 5.43
C HIS A 91 23.78 12.42 4.09
N PRO A 92 23.00 13.52 3.99
CA PRO A 92 22.15 13.81 2.83
C PRO A 92 22.88 13.93 1.48
N PHE A 93 24.22 13.97 1.44
CA PHE A 93 25.00 14.27 0.24
C PHE A 93 26.19 13.35 -0.08
N ARG A 94 26.27 12.11 0.44
CA ARG A 94 27.41 11.23 0.14
C ARG A 94 27.02 9.87 -0.44
N THR A 95 26.47 9.87 -1.65
CA THR A 95 26.20 8.65 -2.41
C THR A 95 27.03 8.61 -3.70
N LYS A 96 27.75 7.51 -3.94
CA LYS A 96 28.48 7.26 -5.19
C LYS A 96 27.57 6.89 -6.38
N THR A 97 26.28 6.68 -6.14
CA THR A 97 25.27 6.40 -7.18
C THR A 97 24.80 7.72 -7.78
N PRO A 98 24.82 7.89 -9.12
CA PRO A 98 24.33 9.10 -9.76
C PRO A 98 22.88 9.38 -9.35
N ALA A 99 22.58 10.65 -9.06
CA ALA A 99 21.29 11.11 -8.51
C ALA A 99 20.08 10.62 -9.34
N ILE A 100 20.25 10.50 -10.65
CA ILE A 100 19.25 9.96 -11.59
C ILE A 100 18.76 8.56 -11.20
N ILE A 101 19.65 7.66 -10.77
CA ILE A 101 19.27 6.28 -10.43
C ILE A 101 18.49 6.23 -9.11
N GLN A 102 18.85 7.11 -8.17
CA GLN A 102 18.12 7.21 -6.90
C GLN A 102 16.74 7.80 -7.10
N PHE A 103 16.64 8.86 -7.91
CA PHE A 103 15.35 9.43 -8.30
C PHE A 103 14.48 8.41 -9.03
N TYR A 104 15.04 7.67 -10.00
CA TYR A 104 14.28 6.65 -10.73
C TYR A 104 13.74 5.54 -9.81
N LYS A 105 14.52 5.11 -8.80
CA LYS A 105 14.06 4.15 -7.79
C LYS A 105 12.94 4.69 -6.92
N ILE A 106 13.05 5.94 -6.47
CA ILE A 106 12.02 6.59 -5.67
C ILE A 106 10.75 6.75 -6.50
N VAL A 107 10.86 7.25 -7.73
CA VAL A 107 9.72 7.41 -8.64
C VAL A 107 9.09 6.06 -9.01
N SER A 108 9.88 5.00 -9.23
CA SER A 108 9.33 3.67 -9.49
C SER A 108 8.64 3.06 -8.27
N ASP A 109 9.18 3.25 -7.07
CA ASP A 109 8.60 2.72 -5.83
C ASP A 109 7.33 3.50 -5.44
N VAL A 110 7.36 4.82 -5.55
CA VAL A 110 6.20 5.70 -5.35
C VAL A 110 5.16 5.41 -6.42
N GLY A 111 5.55 5.32 -7.69
CA GLY A 111 4.67 4.97 -8.80
C GLY A 111 4.04 3.59 -8.66
N GLY A 112 4.78 2.59 -8.19
CA GLY A 112 4.25 1.25 -7.90
C GLY A 112 3.29 1.24 -6.71
N THR A 113 3.56 2.04 -5.68
CA THR A 113 2.67 2.20 -4.52
C THR A 113 1.38 2.94 -4.91
N LEU A 114 1.51 4.03 -5.67
CA LEU A 114 0.39 4.79 -6.22
C LEU A 114 -0.43 3.94 -7.19
N GLY A 115 0.20 3.17 -8.07
CA GLY A 115 -0.48 2.30 -9.03
C GLY A 115 -1.34 1.23 -8.36
N LYS A 116 -0.87 0.65 -7.24
CA LYS A 116 -1.67 -0.28 -6.43
C LYS A 116 -2.85 0.43 -5.75
N PHE A 117 -2.62 1.64 -5.24
CA PHE A 117 -3.68 2.46 -4.64
C PHE A 117 -4.76 2.83 -5.65
N PHE A 118 -4.39 3.41 -6.80
CA PHE A 118 -5.34 3.80 -7.84
C PHE A 118 -6.05 2.60 -8.44
N GLY A 119 -5.34 1.48 -8.68
CA GLY A 119 -5.94 0.25 -9.17
C GLY A 119 -7.02 -0.30 -8.23
N ALA A 120 -6.76 -0.32 -6.92
CA ALA A 120 -7.74 -0.74 -5.93
C ALA A 120 -8.94 0.24 -5.87
N SER A 121 -8.69 1.55 -5.84
CA SER A 121 -9.75 2.56 -5.79
C SER A 121 -10.67 2.55 -7.02
N VAL A 122 -10.12 2.36 -8.22
CA VAL A 122 -10.94 2.26 -9.45
C VAL A 122 -11.85 1.04 -9.39
N VAL A 123 -11.34 -0.10 -8.90
CA VAL A 123 -12.17 -1.31 -8.71
C VAL A 123 -13.29 -1.05 -7.71
N THR A 124 -13.00 -0.40 -6.58
CA THR A 124 -14.02 -0.07 -5.57
C THR A 124 -15.08 0.88 -6.13
N ILE A 125 -14.69 1.88 -6.94
CA ILE A 125 -15.64 2.80 -7.58
C ILE A 125 -16.55 2.06 -8.56
N LEU A 126 -16.00 1.16 -9.38
CA LEU A 126 -16.79 0.36 -10.32
C LEU A 126 -17.76 -0.57 -9.59
N GLU A 127 -17.36 -1.17 -8.47
CA GLU A 127 -18.23 -1.99 -7.63
C GLU A 127 -19.39 -1.18 -7.03
N VAL A 128 -19.12 0.04 -6.53
CA VAL A 128 -20.17 0.93 -6.02
C VAL A 128 -21.17 1.28 -7.12
N ILE A 129 -20.70 1.64 -8.32
CA ILE A 129 -21.58 1.94 -9.46
C ILE A 129 -22.42 0.73 -9.85
N TYR A 130 -21.81 -0.47 -9.89
CA TYR A 130 -22.49 -1.72 -10.22
C TYR A 130 -23.61 -2.05 -9.22
N ILE A 131 -23.34 -1.87 -7.91
CA ILE A 131 -24.33 -2.09 -6.85
C ILE A 131 -25.51 -1.12 -6.98
N PHE A 132 -25.24 0.17 -7.21
CA PHE A 132 -26.29 1.18 -7.42
C PHE A 132 -27.13 0.88 -8.67
N TYR A 133 -26.50 0.43 -9.76
CA TYR A 133 -27.18 0.06 -11.00
C TYR A 133 -28.11 -1.16 -10.80
N GLN A 134 -27.68 -2.15 -10.03
CA GLN A 134 -28.51 -3.31 -9.68
C GLN A 134 -29.71 -2.92 -8.81
N HIS A 135 -29.50 -2.06 -7.81
CA HIS A 135 -30.58 -1.66 -6.89
C HIS A 135 -31.66 -0.81 -7.57
N TYR A 136 -31.32 -0.02 -8.58
CA TYR A 136 -32.28 0.83 -9.31
C TYR A 136 -33.13 0.07 -10.34
N ASN A 137 -32.65 -1.09 -10.81
CA ASN A 137 -33.34 -1.91 -11.83
C ASN A 137 -34.10 -3.13 -11.26
N GLN A 138 -34.34 -3.15 -9.95
CA GLN A 138 -35.29 -4.05 -9.27
C GLN A 138 -36.51 -3.25 -8.81
#